data_AF-A0A5C7H0R4-F1
#
_entry.id   AF-A0A5C7H0R4-F1
#
_cell.length_a   1.000
_cell.length_b   1.000
_cell.length_c   1.000
_cell.angle_alpha   90.00
_cell.angle_beta   90.00
_cell.angle_gamma   90.00
#
_symmetry.space_group_name_H-M   'P 1'
#
loop_
_entity.id
_entity.type
_entity.pdbx_description
1 polymer ?
#
loop_
_entity_poly.entity_id
_entity_poly.type
_entity_poly.pdbx_seq_one_letter_code
_entity_poly.pdbx_strand_id
1 'polypeptide(L)'
;MCTKCGQFVDDWHGVAFEYVQEGLMLTRDEITRLKDTNTKKLFDEKKLQLVIDLDHTLLHSKSVEKLTPKEKYLENIQTDSGGGGLLYKLETPERMVKLRPFVRNFLKEPSTMFELYIFTMGSEFYAKQMAQLLDHQGNYFENRVISKDDLIDKGKKTLDLVLGQESGIIILDDDENVWPDHKENLITIFPYLYFSEEKRKRKSYSEMKKDASNGALVFTIKFLRGIHGMFFNRNKSILPCNRDVRILMRILQSKVLKGCVIFFSGVDDDDECKECSDFVVKAKELGAECIDTLDSSSVTHVVSWTKTKAKATEDIGWAKKEKKFLVNQRWVYFSYLLWNREDEYRFPVVLK
;
A
#
# COMPACT_ATOMS: atom_id res chain seq x y z
N MET A 1 34.67 2.82 -14.74
CA MET A 1 35.66 1.73 -14.84
C MET A 1 35.12 0.53 -14.08
N CYS A 2 35.12 -0.66 -14.68
CA CYS A 2 34.58 -1.87 -14.07
C CYS A 2 35.41 -2.28 -12.84
N THR A 3 34.75 -2.49 -11.70
CA THR A 3 35.42 -2.87 -10.43
C THR A 3 36.02 -4.29 -10.47
N LYS A 4 35.58 -5.14 -11.41
CA LYS A 4 36.07 -6.52 -11.56
C LYS A 4 37.28 -6.64 -12.49
N CYS A 5 37.25 -5.97 -13.64
CA CYS A 5 38.29 -6.13 -14.68
C CYS A 5 39.11 -4.87 -14.98
N GLY A 6 38.78 -3.72 -14.37
CA GLY A 6 39.51 -2.47 -14.56
C GLY A 6 39.35 -1.82 -15.94
N GLN A 7 38.51 -2.36 -16.82
CA GLN A 7 38.26 -1.77 -18.14
C GLN A 7 37.31 -0.57 -18.05
N PHE A 8 37.45 0.38 -18.98
CA PHE A 8 36.45 1.42 -19.19
C PHE A 8 35.15 0.76 -19.66
N VAL A 9 34.04 1.21 -19.07
CA VAL A 9 32.70 0.74 -19.43
C VAL A 9 32.10 1.91 -20.18
N ASP A 10 31.78 1.73 -21.45
CA ASP A 10 31.10 2.75 -22.25
C ASP A 10 29.75 3.09 -21.60
N ASP A 11 29.35 4.36 -21.65
CA ASP A 11 28.35 5.05 -20.81
C ASP A 11 26.92 4.43 -20.70
N TRP A 12 26.65 3.25 -21.28
CA TRP A 12 25.29 2.74 -21.52
C TRP A 12 25.00 1.28 -21.13
N HIS A 13 25.90 0.59 -20.42
CA HIS A 13 25.75 -0.86 -20.16
C HIS A 13 25.39 -1.23 -18.72
N GLY A 14 24.47 -0.51 -18.08
CA GLY A 14 24.01 -0.88 -16.73
C GLY A 14 22.79 -0.13 -16.24
N VAL A 15 22.23 -0.62 -15.14
CA VAL A 15 21.24 0.09 -14.33
C VAL A 15 21.98 0.80 -13.21
N ALA A 16 21.63 2.06 -12.96
CA ALA A 16 22.23 2.86 -11.90
C ALA A 16 21.67 2.44 -10.53
N PHE A 17 22.56 2.27 -9.56
CA PHE A 17 22.27 1.98 -8.16
C PHE A 17 22.86 3.10 -7.28
N GLU A 18 22.61 4.35 -7.68
CA GLU A 18 23.11 5.57 -7.03
C GLU A 18 22.75 5.62 -5.53
N TYR A 19 21.56 5.15 -5.18
CA TYR A 19 21.13 5.02 -3.79
C TYR A 19 22.01 4.09 -2.94
N VAL A 20 22.70 3.12 -3.56
CA VAL A 20 23.64 2.22 -2.85
C VAL A 20 24.99 2.90 -2.70
N GLN A 21 25.51 3.44 -3.80
CA GLN A 21 26.79 4.13 -3.87
C GLN A 21 26.81 5.02 -5.12
N GLU A 22 27.30 6.26 -4.96
CA GLU A 22 27.41 7.23 -6.05
C GLU A 22 28.25 6.67 -7.23
N GLY A 23 27.70 6.78 -8.44
CA GLY A 23 28.28 6.29 -9.69
C GLY A 23 28.23 4.77 -9.87
N LEU A 24 27.54 4.01 -9.00
CA LEU A 24 27.44 2.56 -9.13
C LEU A 24 26.51 2.17 -10.27
N MET A 25 27.08 1.49 -11.26
CA MET A 25 26.34 0.90 -12.39
C MET A 25 26.47 -0.62 -12.36
N LEU A 26 25.34 -1.33 -12.45
CA LEU A 26 25.31 -2.80 -12.45
C LEU A 26 24.74 -3.34 -13.75
N THR A 27 25.35 -4.40 -14.29
CA THR A 27 24.80 -5.13 -15.44
C THR A 27 23.59 -5.97 -15.00
N ARG A 28 22.71 -6.34 -15.94
CA ARG A 28 21.54 -7.20 -15.63
C ARG A 28 21.94 -8.55 -15.01
N ASP A 29 23.02 -9.14 -15.49
CA ASP A 29 23.54 -10.41 -14.96
C ASP A 29 24.02 -10.25 -13.52
N GLU A 30 24.69 -9.13 -13.21
CA GLU A 30 25.17 -8.86 -11.86
C GLU A 30 24.01 -8.53 -10.90
N ILE A 31 23.00 -7.79 -11.36
CA ILE A 31 21.78 -7.55 -10.59
C ILE A 31 21.09 -8.88 -10.27
N THR A 32 20.95 -9.77 -11.25
CA THR A 32 20.34 -11.09 -11.06
C THR A 32 21.12 -11.91 -10.02
N ARG A 33 22.46 -11.96 -10.15
CA ARG A 33 23.34 -12.64 -9.19
C ARG A 33 23.22 -12.08 -7.78
N LEU A 34 23.16 -10.76 -7.64
CA LEU A 34 23.01 -10.08 -6.35
C LEU A 34 21.62 -10.33 -5.73
N LYS A 35 20.55 -10.25 -6.54
CA LYS A 35 19.18 -10.59 -6.11
C LYS A 35 19.11 -12.02 -5.57
N ASP A 36 19.68 -13.00 -6.29
CA ASP A 36 19.71 -14.40 -5.85
C ASP A 36 20.49 -14.57 -4.53
N THR A 37 21.68 -13.98 -4.48
CA THR A 37 22.57 -14.08 -3.31
C THR A 37 21.92 -13.46 -2.07
N ASN A 38 21.36 -12.25 -2.20
CA ASN A 38 20.73 -11.56 -1.08
C ASN A 38 19.45 -12.27 -0.62
N THR A 39 18.62 -12.72 -1.56
CA THR A 39 17.40 -13.48 -1.23
C THR A 39 17.74 -14.74 -0.44
N LYS A 40 18.73 -15.50 -0.90
CA LYS A 40 19.16 -16.71 -0.19
C LYS A 40 19.65 -16.40 1.22
N LYS A 41 20.50 -15.38 1.38
CA LYS A 41 20.99 -14.91 2.68
C LYS A 41 19.82 -14.55 3.61
N LEU A 42 18.88 -13.73 3.15
CA LEU A 42 17.73 -13.31 3.94
C LEU A 42 16.86 -14.51 4.33
N PHE A 43 16.63 -15.47 3.42
CA PHE A 43 15.84 -16.66 3.73
C PHE A 43 16.51 -17.55 4.79
N ASP A 44 17.84 -17.65 4.77
CA ASP A 44 18.61 -18.36 5.80
C ASP A 44 18.47 -17.66 7.17
N GLU A 45 18.39 -16.33 7.17
CA GLU A 45 18.11 -15.48 8.35
C GLU A 45 16.61 -15.42 8.72
N LYS A 46 15.74 -16.13 8.00
CA LYS A 46 14.27 -16.07 8.12
C LYS A 46 13.72 -14.64 7.96
N LYS A 47 14.26 -13.87 7.02
CA LYS A 47 13.79 -12.55 6.63
C LYS A 47 13.25 -12.53 5.20
N LEU A 48 12.24 -11.68 4.99
CA LEU A 48 11.75 -11.26 3.67
C LEU A 48 12.19 -9.80 3.43
N GLN A 49 11.74 -9.18 2.34
CA GLN A 49 11.92 -7.74 2.10
C GLN A 49 10.59 -7.01 2.08
N LEU A 50 10.56 -5.80 2.63
CA LEU A 50 9.39 -4.93 2.63
C LEU A 50 9.78 -3.57 2.03
N VAL A 51 9.22 -3.29 0.85
CA VAL A 51 9.40 -2.03 0.12
C VAL A 51 8.24 -1.11 0.47
N ILE A 52 8.54 0.06 1.01
CA ILE A 52 7.53 0.93 1.63
C ILE A 52 7.57 2.31 0.96
N ASP A 53 6.40 2.77 0.53
CA ASP A 53 6.23 4.16 0.08
C ASP A 53 6.19 5.16 1.26
N LEU A 54 6.43 6.45 0.98
CA LEU A 54 6.39 7.50 1.98
C LEU A 54 5.05 8.25 2.00
N ASP A 55 4.75 9.02 0.96
CA ASP A 55 3.65 9.98 0.93
C ASP A 55 2.32 9.26 0.83
N HIS A 56 1.41 9.56 1.77
CA HIS A 56 0.14 8.86 1.98
C HIS A 56 0.26 7.40 2.43
N THR A 57 1.46 6.83 2.48
CA THR A 57 1.71 5.51 3.10
C THR A 57 2.16 5.62 4.55
N LEU A 58 3.34 6.21 4.82
CA LEU A 58 3.88 6.38 6.19
C LEU A 58 3.74 7.79 6.75
N LEU A 59 3.52 8.78 5.88
CA LEU A 59 3.42 10.19 6.26
C LEU A 59 2.55 10.95 5.25
N HIS A 60 2.24 12.20 5.56
CA HIS A 60 1.70 13.15 4.61
C HIS A 60 2.57 14.40 4.71
N SER A 61 3.07 14.90 3.57
CA SER A 61 3.81 16.16 3.50
C SER A 61 3.04 17.23 2.73
N LYS A 62 3.15 18.49 3.15
CA LYS A 62 2.54 19.64 2.45
C LYS A 62 3.45 20.85 2.53
N SER A 63 3.63 21.55 1.41
CA SER A 63 4.37 22.83 1.40
C SER A 63 3.68 23.84 2.31
N VAL A 64 4.43 24.57 3.13
CA VAL A 64 3.88 25.57 4.06
C VAL A 64 3.07 26.63 3.31
N GLU A 65 3.55 27.04 2.13
CA GLU A 65 2.87 28.02 1.27
C GLU A 65 1.47 27.55 0.79
N LYS A 66 1.21 26.24 0.80
CA LYS A 66 -0.06 25.63 0.35
C LYS A 66 -1.05 25.39 1.49
N LEU A 67 -0.71 25.75 2.73
CA LEU A 67 -1.62 25.60 3.86
C LEU A 67 -2.87 26.47 3.67
N THR A 68 -4.03 25.89 3.93
CA THR A 68 -5.29 26.65 3.86
C THR A 68 -5.43 27.57 5.09
N PRO A 69 -6.31 28.59 5.04
CA PRO A 69 -6.56 29.45 6.21
C PRO A 69 -6.95 28.68 7.48
N LYS A 70 -7.63 27.54 7.34
CA LYS A 70 -7.99 26.66 8.47
C LYS A 70 -6.83 25.85 9.03
N GLU A 71 -5.72 25.76 8.30
CA GLU A 71 -4.51 25.02 8.66
C GLU A 71 -3.37 25.91 9.15
N LYS A 72 -3.48 27.25 9.02
CA LYS A 72 -2.44 28.19 9.46
C LYS A 72 -2.07 28.08 10.95
N TYR A 73 -2.93 27.51 11.78
CA TYR A 73 -2.60 27.22 13.17
C TYR A 73 -1.42 26.24 13.32
N LEU A 74 -1.14 25.42 12.29
CA LEU A 74 -0.06 24.44 12.28
C LEU A 74 1.33 25.07 12.18
N GLU A 75 1.44 26.28 11.62
CA GLU A 75 2.72 27.00 11.49
C GLU A 75 3.34 27.37 12.85
N ASN A 76 2.48 27.52 13.87
CA ASN A 76 2.86 27.90 15.23
C ASN A 76 3.01 26.69 16.17
N ILE A 77 2.86 25.47 15.68
CA ILE A 77 3.02 24.28 16.52
C ILE A 77 4.50 24.08 16.81
N GLN A 78 4.85 24.04 18.10
CA GLN A 78 6.17 23.60 18.53
C GLN A 78 6.36 22.15 18.10
N THR A 79 7.32 21.93 17.21
CA THR A 79 7.73 20.60 16.81
C THR A 79 8.41 19.94 18.01
N ASP A 80 8.04 18.69 18.28
CA ASP A 80 8.64 17.96 19.38
C ASP A 80 10.11 17.67 19.03
N SER A 81 11.01 18.48 19.60
CA SER A 81 12.45 18.38 19.38
C SER A 81 13.04 17.08 19.93
N GLY A 82 12.30 16.37 20.79
CA GLY A 82 12.67 15.09 21.39
C GLY A 82 12.43 13.86 20.52
N GLY A 83 12.02 14.03 19.25
CA GLY A 83 11.84 12.92 18.30
C GLY A 83 10.64 12.01 18.60
N GLY A 84 9.81 12.33 19.60
CA GLY A 84 8.60 11.57 19.97
C GLY A 84 7.36 11.98 19.17
N GLY A 85 7.31 13.22 18.70
CA GLY A 85 6.18 13.79 17.97
C GLY A 85 5.86 13.10 16.64
N LEU A 86 4.70 13.47 16.08
CA LEU A 86 4.25 13.01 14.76
C LEU A 86 4.04 14.16 13.78
N LEU A 87 4.21 15.42 14.19
CA LEU A 87 4.05 16.59 13.33
C LEU A 87 5.32 17.43 13.37
N TYR A 88 5.83 17.75 12.19
CA TYR A 88 7.10 18.41 11.98
C TYR A 88 6.94 19.56 10.99
N LYS A 89 7.74 20.61 11.19
CA LYS A 89 7.98 21.67 10.23
C LYS A 89 9.45 21.56 9.81
N LEU A 90 9.68 21.33 8.53
CA LEU A 90 11.01 21.33 7.93
C LEU A 90 11.27 22.69 7.30
N GLU A 91 12.51 23.14 7.32
CA GLU A 91 12.88 24.49 6.87
C GLU A 91 13.36 24.53 5.41
N THR A 92 13.88 23.43 4.86
CA THR A 92 14.49 23.42 3.52
C THR A 92 14.08 22.19 2.70
N PRO A 93 13.18 22.34 1.71
CA PRO A 93 12.23 23.47 1.58
C PRO A 93 11.25 23.50 2.77
N GLU A 94 10.54 24.62 2.95
CA GLU A 94 9.57 24.74 4.04
C GLU A 94 8.37 23.82 3.84
N ARG A 95 8.21 22.83 4.73
CA ARG A 95 7.14 21.82 4.64
C ARG A 95 6.60 21.44 6.01
N MET A 96 5.29 21.23 6.08
CA MET A 96 4.68 20.49 7.16
C MET A 96 4.72 18.99 6.83
N VAL A 97 5.19 18.17 7.76
CA VAL A 97 5.20 16.71 7.64
C VAL A 97 4.46 16.13 8.83
N LYS A 98 3.42 15.35 8.54
CA LYS A 98 2.71 14.57 9.53
C LYS A 98 3.02 13.09 9.32
N LEU A 99 3.64 12.46 10.30
CA LEU A 99 3.81 11.02 10.36
C LEU A 99 2.49 10.33 10.64
N ARG A 100 2.26 9.20 9.96
CA ARG A 100 1.09 8.36 10.17
C ARG A 100 1.10 7.80 11.60
N PRO A 101 -0.03 7.83 12.31
CA PRO A 101 -0.13 7.23 13.64
C PRO A 101 0.34 5.79 13.63
N PHE A 102 1.08 5.39 14.68
CA PHE A 102 1.68 4.06 14.85
C PHE A 102 2.92 3.75 13.98
N VAL A 103 3.42 4.69 13.17
CA VAL A 103 4.56 4.44 12.25
C VAL A 103 5.82 3.90 12.94
N ARG A 104 6.16 4.39 14.14
CA ARG A 104 7.38 3.96 14.86
C ARG A 104 7.33 2.48 15.24
N ASN A 105 6.19 2.04 15.79
CA ASN A 105 5.94 0.63 16.09
C ASN A 105 5.88 -0.20 14.81
N PHE A 106 5.26 0.36 13.76
CA PHE A 106 5.22 -0.26 12.44
C PHE A 106 6.60 -0.42 11.79
N LEU A 107 7.60 0.40 12.06
CA LEU A 107 8.95 0.15 11.55
C LEU A 107 9.69 -0.87 12.42
N LYS A 108 9.50 -0.79 13.74
CA LYS A 108 10.17 -1.66 14.71
C LYS A 108 9.75 -3.14 14.61
N GLU A 109 8.46 -3.43 14.46
CA GLU A 109 7.98 -4.82 14.50
C GLU A 109 8.34 -5.60 13.22
N PRO A 110 8.03 -5.09 12.00
CA PRO A 110 8.44 -5.70 10.74
C PRO A 110 9.95 -5.80 10.54
N SER A 111 10.79 -4.89 11.06
CA SER A 111 12.25 -5.00 10.90
C SER A 111 12.86 -6.27 11.51
N THR A 112 12.13 -6.94 12.41
CA THR A 112 12.52 -8.25 12.95
C THR A 112 12.32 -9.41 11.96
N MET A 113 11.45 -9.23 10.96
CA MET A 113 11.04 -10.24 9.98
C MET A 113 11.37 -9.85 8.54
N PHE A 114 11.66 -8.57 8.30
CA PHE A 114 11.84 -7.97 6.99
C PHE A 114 13.07 -7.06 6.98
N GLU A 115 13.81 -7.08 5.88
CA GLU A 115 14.72 -6.00 5.49
C GLU A 115 13.90 -4.89 4.82
N LEU A 116 14.02 -3.66 5.34
CA LEU A 116 13.15 -2.55 4.95
C LEU A 116 13.80 -1.67 3.87
N TYR A 117 13.01 -1.32 2.86
CA TYR A 117 13.33 -0.35 1.82
C TYR A 117 12.35 0.81 1.86
N ILE A 118 12.83 2.03 1.62
CA ILE A 118 12.00 3.14 1.16
C ILE A 118 12.02 3.16 -0.36
N PHE A 119 10.86 3.31 -0.99
CA PHE A 119 10.73 3.58 -2.42
C PHE A 119 9.66 4.64 -2.66
N THR A 120 10.08 5.86 -2.98
CA THR A 120 9.18 7.01 -3.15
C THR A 120 9.27 7.63 -4.55
N MET A 121 8.19 8.27 -4.99
CA MET A 121 8.19 9.17 -6.16
C MET A 121 8.66 10.60 -5.82
N GLY A 122 9.10 10.85 -4.59
CA GLY A 122 9.79 12.09 -4.20
C GLY A 122 11.23 12.15 -4.72
N SER A 123 11.83 13.34 -4.68
CA SER A 123 13.25 13.51 -5.03
C SER A 123 14.17 12.85 -4.00
N GLU A 124 15.41 12.59 -4.39
CA GLU A 124 16.43 11.98 -3.51
C GLU A 124 16.60 12.79 -2.20
N PHE A 125 16.71 14.11 -2.33
CA PHE A 125 16.82 15.02 -1.19
C PHE A 125 15.64 14.90 -0.22
N TYR A 126 14.42 14.80 -0.76
CA TYR A 126 13.23 14.61 0.05
C TYR A 126 13.22 13.22 0.72
N ALA A 127 13.55 12.17 -0.03
CA ALA A 127 13.57 10.80 0.46
C ALA A 127 14.55 10.64 1.63
N LYS A 128 15.78 11.16 1.50
CA LYS A 128 16.79 11.14 2.57
C LYS A 128 16.34 11.91 3.81
N GLN A 129 15.70 13.08 3.65
CA GLN A 129 15.16 13.83 4.78
C GLN A 129 14.04 13.07 5.50
N MET A 130 13.11 12.43 4.77
CA MET A 130 12.03 11.66 5.39
C MET A 130 12.56 10.39 6.07
N ALA A 131 13.55 9.72 5.44
CA ALA A 131 14.23 8.57 6.04
C ALA A 131 14.87 8.94 7.37
N GLN A 132 15.59 10.06 7.45
CA GLN A 132 16.19 10.55 8.69
C GLN A 132 15.15 10.87 9.77
N LEU A 133 13.98 11.37 9.37
CA LEU A 133 12.89 11.68 10.29
C LEU A 133 12.20 10.42 10.84
N LEU A 134 12.09 9.37 10.01
CA LEU A 134 11.51 8.07 10.37
C LEU A 134 12.49 7.17 11.15
N ASP A 135 13.77 7.22 10.81
CA ASP A 135 14.84 6.33 11.27
C ASP A 135 16.09 7.12 11.70
N HIS A 136 15.94 7.97 12.71
CA HIS A 136 17.02 8.86 13.13
C HIS A 136 18.29 8.14 13.63
N GLN A 137 18.17 6.87 14.05
CA GLN A 137 19.27 6.05 14.53
C GLN A 137 19.91 5.21 13.41
N GLY A 138 19.30 5.15 12.23
CA GLY A 138 19.76 4.32 11.11
C GLY A 138 19.59 2.82 11.37
N ASN A 139 18.55 2.41 12.11
CA ASN A 139 18.32 1.01 12.49
C ASN A 139 17.57 0.19 11.42
N TYR A 140 16.92 0.86 10.46
CA TYR A 140 15.92 0.25 9.59
C TYR A 140 16.29 0.30 8.12
N PHE A 141 16.63 1.48 7.60
CA PHE A 141 16.78 1.66 6.15
C PHE A 141 18.24 1.67 5.70
N GLU A 142 19.17 2.13 6.53
CA GLU A 142 20.58 2.34 6.14
C GLU A 142 20.64 3.13 4.81
N ASN A 143 21.18 2.53 3.74
CA ASN A 143 21.22 3.11 2.39
C ASN A 143 20.06 2.67 1.48
N ARG A 144 19.11 1.83 1.94
CA ARG A 144 17.99 1.29 1.14
C ARG A 144 16.86 2.31 0.92
N VAL A 145 17.19 3.45 0.34
CA VAL A 145 16.27 4.58 0.09
C VAL A 145 16.27 4.91 -1.40
N ILE A 146 15.30 4.37 -2.14
CA ILE A 146 15.13 4.56 -3.58
C ILE A 146 14.16 5.73 -3.82
N SER A 147 14.56 6.65 -4.68
CA SER A 147 13.81 7.86 -5.00
C SER A 147 13.40 7.91 -6.47
N LYS A 148 12.64 8.94 -6.85
CA LYS A 148 12.31 9.21 -8.26
C LYS A 148 13.55 9.48 -9.12
N ASP A 149 14.63 9.95 -8.52
CA ASP A 149 15.84 10.32 -9.25
C ASP A 149 16.65 9.07 -9.65
N ASP A 150 16.42 7.93 -8.99
CA ASP A 150 16.97 6.62 -9.35
C ASP A 150 16.20 5.93 -10.50
N LEU A 151 15.01 6.43 -10.85
CA LEU A 151 14.14 5.83 -11.86
C LEU A 151 14.48 6.33 -13.28
N ILE A 152 14.52 5.38 -14.22
CA ILE A 152 14.55 5.69 -15.65
C ILE A 152 13.18 6.21 -16.11
N ASP A 153 12.10 5.48 -15.80
CA ASP A 153 10.73 5.93 -16.02
C ASP A 153 10.20 6.66 -14.78
N LYS A 154 10.19 7.98 -14.84
CA LYS A 154 9.76 8.86 -13.74
C LYS A 154 8.25 8.82 -13.42
N GLY A 155 7.47 7.96 -14.08
CA GLY A 155 6.05 7.73 -13.82
C GLY A 155 5.73 6.39 -13.15
N LYS A 156 6.69 5.46 -13.03
CA LYS A 156 6.44 4.08 -12.57
C LYS A 156 7.57 3.57 -11.69
N LYS A 157 7.21 2.87 -10.61
CA LYS A 157 8.13 2.12 -9.76
C LYS A 157 8.32 0.70 -10.29
N THR A 158 9.46 0.10 -10.00
CA THR A 158 9.82 -1.27 -10.40
C THR A 158 10.68 -1.95 -9.34
N LEU A 159 10.56 -3.27 -9.19
CA LEU A 159 11.44 -4.06 -8.33
C LEU A 159 12.84 -4.32 -8.95
N ASP A 160 13.15 -3.76 -10.12
CA ASP A 160 14.48 -3.87 -10.73
C ASP A 160 15.59 -3.25 -9.87
N LEU A 161 15.26 -2.19 -9.13
CA LEU A 161 16.19 -1.49 -8.22
C LEU A 161 16.25 -2.11 -6.83
N VAL A 162 15.42 -3.10 -6.50
CA VAL A 162 15.44 -3.75 -5.18
C VAL A 162 16.31 -5.00 -5.26
N LEU A 163 17.32 -5.12 -4.41
CA LEU A 163 18.25 -6.26 -4.42
C LEU A 163 17.64 -7.51 -3.75
N GLY A 164 16.56 -8.04 -4.31
CA GLY A 164 16.04 -9.36 -4.00
C GLY A 164 15.10 -9.91 -5.08
N GLN A 165 14.76 -11.18 -4.95
CA GLN A 165 13.83 -11.87 -5.83
C GLN A 165 12.39 -11.56 -5.40
N GLU A 166 11.51 -11.32 -6.38
CA GLU A 166 10.11 -10.96 -6.13
C GLU A 166 9.37 -11.97 -5.26
N SER A 167 9.76 -13.25 -5.31
CA SER A 167 9.20 -14.29 -4.44
C SER A 167 9.36 -14.01 -2.94
N GLY A 168 10.28 -13.11 -2.56
CA GLY A 168 10.55 -12.70 -1.19
C GLY A 168 10.26 -11.23 -0.87
N ILE A 169 9.69 -10.46 -1.81
CA ILE A 169 9.46 -9.01 -1.66
C ILE A 169 7.97 -8.71 -1.49
N ILE A 170 7.62 -7.94 -0.47
CA ILE A 170 6.28 -7.35 -0.32
C ILE A 170 6.39 -5.84 -0.51
N ILE A 171 5.45 -5.24 -1.22
CA ILE A 171 5.32 -3.80 -1.43
C ILE A 171 4.17 -3.29 -0.56
N LEU A 172 4.38 -2.16 0.12
CA LEU A 172 3.33 -1.41 0.83
C LEU A 172 3.27 -0.01 0.23
N ASP A 173 2.18 0.28 -0.48
CA ASP A 173 1.97 1.54 -1.19
C ASP A 173 0.46 1.86 -1.19
N ASP A 174 0.07 3.13 -1.21
CA ASP A 174 -1.34 3.51 -1.33
C ASP A 174 -1.81 3.66 -2.79
N ASP A 175 -0.87 3.78 -3.74
CA ASP A 175 -1.17 3.91 -5.16
C ASP A 175 -0.74 2.67 -5.96
N GLU A 176 -1.71 1.84 -6.35
CA GLU A 176 -1.45 0.66 -7.19
C GLU A 176 -1.03 1.01 -8.63
N ASN A 177 -1.29 2.25 -9.09
CA ASN A 177 -1.01 2.64 -10.48
C ASN A 177 0.48 2.89 -10.73
N VAL A 178 1.26 3.20 -9.69
CA VAL A 178 2.71 3.35 -9.83
C VAL A 178 3.44 2.01 -9.92
N TRP A 179 2.76 0.87 -9.70
CA TRP A 179 3.31 -0.49 -9.76
C TRP A 179 2.62 -1.36 -10.83
N PRO A 180 2.66 -0.99 -12.12
CA PRO A 180 1.90 -1.70 -13.15
C PRO A 180 2.33 -3.16 -13.33
N ASP A 181 3.61 -3.45 -13.14
CA ASP A 181 4.21 -4.77 -13.41
C ASP A 181 4.37 -5.63 -12.14
N HIS A 182 4.08 -5.08 -10.95
CA HIS A 182 4.39 -5.70 -9.65
C HIS A 182 3.18 -5.80 -8.70
N LYS A 183 1.96 -5.77 -9.26
CA LYS A 183 0.71 -5.77 -8.46
C LYS A 183 0.56 -6.99 -7.57
N GLU A 184 1.11 -8.14 -7.95
CA GLU A 184 1.02 -9.36 -7.14
C GLU A 184 1.84 -9.28 -5.83
N ASN A 185 2.82 -8.38 -5.76
CA ASN A 185 3.62 -8.12 -4.58
C ASN A 185 3.02 -7.02 -3.69
N LEU A 186 1.98 -6.33 -4.16
CA LEU A 186 1.46 -5.11 -3.53
C LEU A 186 0.38 -5.40 -2.48
N ILE A 187 0.59 -4.85 -1.29
CA ILE A 187 -0.45 -4.61 -0.28
C ILE A 187 -0.85 -3.14 -0.39
N THR A 188 -2.00 -2.86 -1.01
CA THR A 188 -2.53 -1.50 -1.09
C THR A 188 -3.03 -1.05 0.29
N ILE A 189 -2.49 0.06 0.80
CA ILE A 189 -2.93 0.64 2.08
C ILE A 189 -3.85 1.84 1.87
N PHE A 190 -4.76 2.09 2.81
CA PHE A 190 -5.58 3.29 2.76
C PHE A 190 -4.69 4.56 2.80
N PRO A 191 -4.89 5.55 1.92
CA PRO A 191 -4.05 6.74 1.87
C PRO A 191 -4.20 7.58 3.14
N TYR A 192 -3.07 7.96 3.74
CA TYR A 192 -2.99 8.80 4.93
C TYR A 192 -3.03 10.28 4.55
N LEU A 193 -4.21 10.86 4.65
CA LEU A 193 -4.47 12.23 4.22
C LEU A 193 -4.75 13.13 5.42
N TYR A 194 -3.68 13.49 6.13
CA TYR A 194 -3.75 14.42 7.26
C TYR A 194 -4.16 15.85 6.87
N PHE A 195 -3.41 16.48 5.95
CA PHE A 195 -3.67 17.83 5.46
C PHE A 195 -4.84 17.87 4.47
N SER A 196 -5.35 19.07 4.24
CA SER A 196 -6.39 19.36 3.25
C SER A 196 -5.85 19.29 1.82
N GLU A 197 -6.66 18.75 0.92
CA GLU A 197 -6.38 18.59 -0.51
C GLU A 197 -7.43 19.35 -1.30
N GLU A 198 -7.02 20.16 -2.28
CA GLU A 198 -7.91 21.09 -3.02
C GLU A 198 -9.12 20.37 -3.66
N LYS A 199 -8.90 19.16 -4.17
CA LYS A 199 -9.93 18.37 -4.87
C LYS A 199 -10.88 17.61 -3.92
N ARG A 200 -10.67 17.68 -2.60
CA ARG A 200 -11.37 16.84 -1.63
C ARG A 200 -12.50 17.62 -0.95
N LYS A 201 -13.75 17.21 -1.18
CA LYS A 201 -14.95 17.84 -0.58
C LYS A 201 -15.10 17.62 0.93
N ARG A 202 -14.41 16.62 1.49
CA ARG A 202 -14.51 16.27 2.92
C ARG A 202 -13.43 16.98 3.71
N LYS A 203 -13.79 17.43 4.92
CA LYS A 203 -12.82 18.00 5.87
C LYS A 203 -11.69 17.00 6.13
N SER A 204 -10.46 17.52 6.08
CA SER A 204 -9.24 16.79 6.42
C SER A 204 -9.07 16.61 7.94
N TYR A 205 -8.12 15.77 8.35
CA TYR A 205 -7.82 15.57 9.77
C TYR A 205 -7.29 16.86 10.42
N SER A 206 -6.44 17.61 9.72
CA SER A 206 -5.95 18.93 10.15
C SER A 206 -7.08 19.95 10.35
N GLU A 207 -8.04 20.04 9.43
CA GLU A 207 -9.22 20.93 9.58
C GLU A 207 -10.13 20.51 10.74
N MET A 208 -10.16 19.21 11.05
CA MET A 208 -10.93 18.65 12.17
C MET A 208 -10.17 18.68 13.49
N LYS A 209 -8.89 19.09 13.50
CA LYS A 209 -7.99 19.08 14.67
C LYS A 209 -7.95 17.73 15.38
N LYS A 210 -7.94 16.64 14.61
CA LYS A 210 -7.82 15.26 15.09
C LYS A 210 -6.85 14.51 14.19
N ASP A 211 -6.53 13.27 14.55
CA ASP A 211 -5.71 12.40 13.70
C ASP A 211 -6.50 11.17 13.23
N ALA A 212 -5.89 10.41 12.31
CA ALA A 212 -6.36 9.10 11.94
C ALA A 212 -6.21 8.11 13.12
N SER A 213 -7.00 7.04 13.11
CA SER A 213 -6.77 5.91 14.01
C SER A 213 -5.50 5.14 13.61
N ASN A 214 -4.88 4.46 14.57
CA ASN A 214 -3.73 3.57 14.34
C ASN A 214 -4.04 2.35 13.45
N GLY A 215 -5.31 2.09 13.13
CA GLY A 215 -5.78 0.83 12.57
C GLY A 215 -5.05 0.36 11.32
N ALA A 216 -4.79 1.22 10.34
CA ALA A 216 -4.26 0.80 9.05
C ALA A 216 -2.90 0.07 9.16
N LEU A 217 -1.91 0.68 9.83
CA LEU A 217 -0.59 0.05 10.01
C LEU A 217 -0.65 -1.17 10.95
N VAL A 218 -1.55 -1.16 11.94
CA VAL A 218 -1.79 -2.32 12.83
C VAL A 218 -2.31 -3.52 12.02
N PHE A 219 -3.25 -3.30 11.10
CA PHE A 219 -3.77 -4.33 10.22
C PHE A 219 -2.68 -4.83 9.27
N THR A 220 -1.88 -3.94 8.68
CA THR A 220 -0.76 -4.32 7.81
C THR A 220 0.22 -5.27 8.52
N ILE A 221 0.60 -4.99 9.77
CA ILE A 221 1.49 -5.89 10.55
C ILE A 221 0.89 -7.29 10.68
N LYS A 222 -0.42 -7.39 10.92
CA LYS A 222 -1.11 -8.69 11.03
C LYS A 222 -0.93 -9.50 9.74
N PHE A 223 -1.04 -8.87 8.57
CA PHE A 223 -0.83 -9.54 7.28
C PHE A 223 0.62 -9.92 7.07
N LEU A 224 1.56 -9.01 7.33
CA LEU A 224 3.00 -9.27 7.22
C LEU A 224 3.43 -10.47 8.09
N ARG A 225 2.94 -10.54 9.33
CA ARG A 225 3.18 -11.67 10.24
C ARG A 225 2.57 -12.98 9.71
N GLY A 226 1.35 -12.91 9.16
CA GLY A 226 0.67 -14.06 8.56
C GLY A 226 1.44 -14.63 7.37
N ILE A 227 1.86 -13.75 6.45
CA ILE A 227 2.62 -14.11 5.25
C ILE A 227 3.99 -14.68 5.65
N HIS A 228 4.74 -13.99 6.50
CA HIS A 228 6.05 -14.45 6.99
C HIS A 228 5.94 -15.82 7.68
N GLY A 229 4.97 -15.98 8.57
CA GLY A 229 4.70 -17.24 9.25
C GLY A 229 4.34 -18.37 8.28
N MET A 230 3.56 -18.11 7.24
CA MET A 230 3.26 -19.10 6.19
C MET A 230 4.49 -19.42 5.33
N PHE A 231 5.33 -18.42 5.03
CA PHE A 231 6.52 -18.56 4.18
C PHE A 231 7.60 -19.45 4.81
N PHE A 232 7.87 -19.27 6.11
CA PHE A 232 8.96 -19.97 6.81
C PHE A 232 8.53 -21.20 7.62
N ASN A 233 7.24 -21.51 7.71
CA ASN A 233 6.76 -22.69 8.45
C ASN A 233 6.97 -23.98 7.66
N ARG A 234 7.99 -24.75 8.05
CA ARG A 234 8.41 -26.01 7.41
C ARG A 234 7.47 -27.21 7.67
N ASN A 235 6.57 -27.12 8.65
CA ASN A 235 5.79 -28.27 9.13
C ASN A 235 4.44 -28.48 8.42
N LYS A 236 4.06 -27.61 7.49
CA LYS A 236 2.92 -27.84 6.61
C LYS A 236 3.47 -28.32 5.27
N SER A 237 2.96 -29.44 4.78
CA SER A 237 3.23 -30.10 3.50
C SER A 237 2.83 -29.22 2.30
N ILE A 238 3.33 -27.99 2.27
CA ILE A 238 3.13 -27.05 1.20
C ILE A 238 4.38 -27.19 0.33
N LEU A 239 4.16 -27.65 -0.91
CA LEU A 239 5.21 -27.93 -1.90
C LEU A 239 6.28 -26.81 -1.95
N PRO A 240 7.54 -27.13 -2.31
CA PRO A 240 8.62 -26.15 -2.48
C PRO A 240 8.26 -24.94 -3.36
N CYS A 241 7.30 -25.10 -4.28
CA CYS A 241 6.76 -24.06 -5.16
C CYS A 241 5.92 -22.97 -4.46
N ASN A 242 5.60 -23.11 -3.16
CA ASN A 242 4.80 -22.13 -2.41
C ASN A 242 5.63 -21.19 -1.52
N ARG A 243 6.97 -21.18 -1.66
CA ARG A 243 7.82 -20.13 -1.06
C ARG A 243 7.86 -18.91 -1.97
N ASP A 244 6.68 -18.37 -2.23
CA ASP A 244 6.48 -17.16 -3.00
C ASP A 244 5.42 -16.32 -2.31
N VAL A 245 5.80 -15.14 -1.83
CA VAL A 245 4.90 -14.22 -1.13
C VAL A 245 3.66 -13.89 -1.97
N ARG A 246 3.78 -13.80 -3.30
CA ARG A 246 2.65 -13.51 -4.21
C ARG A 246 1.57 -14.58 -4.13
N ILE A 247 1.97 -15.85 -4.04
CA ILE A 247 1.05 -16.99 -3.87
C ILE A 247 0.40 -16.93 -2.49
N LEU A 248 1.18 -16.67 -1.44
CA LEU A 248 0.66 -16.63 -0.06
C LEU A 248 -0.31 -15.47 0.15
N MET A 249 -0.03 -14.31 -0.43
CA MET A 249 -0.88 -13.13 -0.45
C MET A 249 -2.23 -13.45 -1.10
N ARG A 250 -2.23 -14.04 -2.29
CA ARG A 250 -3.44 -14.50 -2.99
C ARG A 250 -4.26 -15.50 -2.15
N ILE A 251 -3.60 -16.46 -1.49
CA ILE A 251 -4.28 -17.43 -0.60
C ILE A 251 -4.92 -16.76 0.61
N LEU A 252 -4.31 -15.69 1.16
CA LEU A 252 -4.88 -14.95 2.29
C LEU A 252 -6.05 -14.09 1.84
N GLN A 253 -5.92 -13.37 0.73
CA GLN A 253 -6.99 -12.58 0.14
C GLN A 253 -8.20 -13.44 -0.19
N SER A 254 -8.03 -14.59 -0.84
CA SER A 254 -9.13 -15.46 -1.28
C SER A 254 -9.97 -16.07 -0.15
N LYS A 255 -9.59 -15.84 1.12
CA LYS A 255 -10.33 -16.29 2.30
C LYS A 255 -11.21 -15.21 2.89
N VAL A 256 -11.05 -13.95 2.48
CA VAL A 256 -11.69 -12.79 3.11
C VAL A 256 -13.21 -12.81 2.90
N LEU A 257 -13.66 -12.98 1.66
CA LEU A 257 -15.07 -13.03 1.28
C LEU A 257 -15.50 -14.44 0.86
N LYS A 258 -14.75 -15.48 1.23
CA LYS A 258 -15.10 -16.87 0.92
C LYS A 258 -16.50 -17.20 1.45
N GLY A 259 -17.35 -17.73 0.57
CA GLY A 259 -18.75 -18.06 0.86
C GLY A 259 -19.73 -16.89 0.69
N CYS A 260 -19.24 -15.71 0.27
CA CYS A 260 -20.12 -14.63 -0.16
C CYS A 260 -20.46 -14.81 -1.64
N VAL A 261 -21.75 -14.90 -1.94
CA VAL A 261 -22.30 -14.74 -3.30
C VAL A 261 -22.83 -13.32 -3.44
N ILE A 262 -22.24 -12.54 -4.33
CA ILE A 262 -22.44 -11.10 -4.48
C ILE A 262 -23.11 -10.80 -5.81
N PHE A 263 -24.20 -10.03 -5.75
CA PHE A 263 -24.80 -9.37 -6.90
C PHE A 263 -24.50 -7.87 -6.85
N PHE A 264 -23.97 -7.30 -7.94
CA PHE A 264 -23.73 -5.87 -8.07
C PHE A 264 -24.93 -5.19 -8.73
N SER A 265 -25.61 -4.31 -7.99
CA SER A 265 -26.84 -3.66 -8.43
C SER A 265 -26.59 -2.22 -8.86
N GLY A 266 -27.27 -1.77 -9.93
CA GLY A 266 -27.14 -0.39 -10.42
C GLY A 266 -25.82 -0.11 -11.13
N VAL A 267 -25.25 -1.14 -11.75
CA VAL A 267 -24.21 -1.00 -12.77
C VAL A 267 -24.93 -0.58 -14.03
N ASP A 268 -24.69 0.65 -14.50
CA ASP A 268 -25.27 1.11 -15.76
C ASP A 268 -24.62 0.31 -16.90
N ASP A 269 -25.41 -0.14 -17.89
CA ASP A 269 -24.97 -0.95 -19.06
C ASP A 269 -24.05 -0.18 -20.03
N ASP A 270 -23.66 1.05 -19.70
CA ASP A 270 -22.62 1.75 -20.43
C ASP A 270 -21.29 1.03 -20.17
N ASP A 271 -20.73 0.43 -21.23
CA ASP A 271 -19.45 -0.34 -21.32
C ASP A 271 -18.20 0.36 -20.70
N GLU A 272 -18.36 1.54 -20.10
CA GLU A 272 -17.30 2.41 -19.63
C GLU A 272 -17.21 2.56 -18.09
N CYS A 273 -18.01 1.86 -17.27
CA CYS A 273 -17.82 1.92 -15.81
C CYS A 273 -16.62 1.08 -15.35
N LYS A 274 -15.40 1.50 -15.72
CA LYS A 274 -14.12 0.92 -15.26
C LYS A 274 -14.06 0.77 -13.74
N GLU A 275 -14.66 1.70 -13.01
CA GLU A 275 -14.75 1.65 -11.54
C GLU A 275 -15.59 0.47 -11.05
N CYS A 276 -16.69 0.10 -11.70
CA CYS A 276 -17.50 -1.04 -11.24
C CYS A 276 -16.79 -2.37 -11.51
N SER A 277 -16.20 -2.51 -12.71
CA SER A 277 -15.41 -3.69 -13.09
C SER A 277 -14.27 -3.95 -12.10
N ASP A 278 -13.58 -2.90 -11.65
CA ASP A 278 -12.52 -2.99 -10.64
C ASP A 278 -13.03 -3.59 -9.31
N PHE A 279 -14.24 -3.27 -8.86
CA PHE A 279 -14.78 -3.80 -7.60
C PHE A 279 -15.24 -5.25 -7.73
N VAL A 280 -15.73 -5.67 -8.89
CA VAL A 280 -16.04 -7.08 -9.17
C VAL A 280 -14.76 -7.90 -9.13
N VAL A 281 -13.68 -7.42 -9.76
CA VAL A 281 -12.36 -8.06 -9.71
C VAL A 281 -11.87 -8.18 -8.28
N LYS A 282 -11.89 -7.08 -7.51
CA LYS A 282 -11.49 -7.07 -6.09
C LYS A 282 -12.33 -8.03 -5.24
N ALA A 283 -13.64 -8.12 -5.45
CA ALA A 283 -14.48 -9.08 -4.74
C ALA A 283 -14.10 -10.54 -5.06
N LYS A 284 -13.83 -10.86 -6.33
CA LYS A 284 -13.39 -12.20 -6.76
C LYS A 284 -12.02 -12.56 -6.18
N GLU A 285 -11.07 -11.63 -6.17
CA GLU A 285 -9.74 -11.80 -5.54
C GLU A 285 -9.86 -12.09 -4.04
N LEU A 286 -10.84 -11.50 -3.37
CA LEU A 286 -11.15 -11.79 -1.97
C LEU A 286 -11.87 -13.14 -1.76
N GLY A 287 -12.16 -13.88 -2.83
CA GLY A 287 -12.78 -15.21 -2.79
C GLY A 287 -14.31 -15.20 -2.80
N ALA A 288 -14.94 -14.07 -3.15
CA ALA A 288 -16.38 -14.04 -3.39
C ALA A 288 -16.73 -14.65 -4.74
N GLU A 289 -17.93 -15.23 -4.82
CA GLU A 289 -18.59 -15.56 -6.08
C GLU A 289 -19.41 -14.35 -6.51
N CYS A 290 -19.19 -13.83 -7.72
CA CYS A 290 -19.97 -12.72 -8.26
C CYS A 290 -20.88 -13.23 -9.38
N ILE A 291 -22.17 -12.93 -9.28
CA ILE A 291 -23.18 -13.38 -10.22
C ILE A 291 -23.87 -12.19 -10.89
N ASP A 292 -24.31 -12.40 -12.13
CA ASP A 292 -24.91 -11.34 -12.96
C ASP A 292 -26.45 -11.31 -12.86
N THR A 293 -27.05 -12.30 -12.19
CA THR A 293 -28.50 -12.40 -12.02
C THR A 293 -28.88 -12.41 -10.54
N LEU A 294 -29.90 -11.63 -10.18
CA LEU A 294 -30.36 -11.53 -8.80
C LEU A 294 -31.24 -12.74 -8.45
N ASP A 295 -30.63 -13.77 -7.85
CA ASP A 295 -31.32 -14.96 -7.35
C ASP A 295 -31.39 -14.99 -5.81
N SER A 296 -32.61 -15.05 -5.27
CA SER A 296 -32.88 -15.13 -3.82
C SER A 296 -32.26 -16.35 -3.14
N SER A 297 -32.10 -17.46 -3.85
CA SER A 297 -31.64 -18.73 -3.27
C SER A 297 -30.14 -18.74 -2.99
N SER A 298 -29.34 -18.14 -3.88
CA SER A 298 -27.88 -18.14 -3.82
C SER A 298 -27.29 -16.84 -3.27
N VAL A 299 -27.88 -15.67 -3.57
CA VAL A 299 -27.31 -14.37 -3.19
C VAL A 299 -27.24 -14.22 -1.67
N THR A 300 -26.08 -13.76 -1.20
CA THR A 300 -25.86 -13.40 0.20
C THR A 300 -25.80 -11.89 0.38
N HIS A 301 -25.24 -11.17 -0.59
CA HIS A 301 -25.05 -9.72 -0.55
C HIS A 301 -25.47 -9.07 -1.86
N VAL A 302 -26.17 -7.96 -1.75
CA VAL A 302 -26.36 -6.99 -2.82
C VAL A 302 -25.42 -5.82 -2.56
N VAL A 303 -24.50 -5.57 -3.48
CA VAL A 303 -23.61 -4.41 -3.46
C VAL A 303 -24.22 -3.36 -4.37
N SER A 304 -24.75 -2.28 -3.79
CA SER A 304 -25.43 -1.24 -4.57
C SER A 304 -24.43 -0.18 -5.04
N TRP A 305 -24.42 0.02 -6.36
CA TRP A 305 -23.66 1.05 -7.06
C TRP A 305 -24.52 2.26 -7.45
N THR A 306 -25.84 2.17 -7.23
CA THR A 306 -26.79 3.16 -7.74
C THR A 306 -26.55 4.58 -7.21
N LYS A 307 -26.73 5.54 -8.11
CA LYS A 307 -26.81 6.98 -7.80
C LYS A 307 -28.25 7.46 -7.70
N THR A 308 -29.23 6.62 -8.06
CA THR A 308 -30.65 7.00 -8.13
C THR A 308 -31.41 6.50 -6.90
N LYS A 309 -32.30 7.37 -6.40
CA LYS A 309 -33.18 7.04 -5.27
C LYS A 309 -34.13 5.89 -5.60
N ALA A 310 -34.58 5.79 -6.85
CA ALA A 310 -35.50 4.74 -7.31
C ALA A 310 -34.87 3.35 -7.16
N LYS A 311 -33.68 3.15 -7.74
CA LYS A 311 -32.99 1.85 -7.67
C LYS A 311 -32.52 1.52 -6.25
N ALA A 312 -32.06 2.51 -5.48
CA ALA A 312 -31.74 2.30 -4.07
C ALA A 312 -32.96 1.82 -3.27
N THR A 313 -34.15 2.34 -3.56
CA THR A 313 -35.40 1.92 -2.90
C THR A 313 -35.77 0.48 -3.27
N GLU A 314 -35.59 0.10 -4.54
CA GLU A 314 -35.79 -1.27 -5.02
C GLU A 314 -34.84 -2.26 -4.30
N ASP A 315 -33.54 -1.95 -4.27
CA ASP A 315 -32.53 -2.77 -3.60
C ASP A 315 -32.84 -2.95 -2.10
N ILE A 316 -33.24 -1.86 -1.42
CA ILE A 316 -33.66 -1.88 -0.01
C ILE A 316 -34.89 -2.78 0.18
N GLY A 317 -35.87 -2.67 -0.70
CA GLY A 317 -37.09 -3.48 -0.65
C GLY A 317 -36.79 -4.97 -0.80
N TRP A 318 -35.99 -5.32 -1.81
CA TRP A 318 -35.58 -6.71 -2.07
C TRP A 318 -34.78 -7.29 -0.92
N ALA A 319 -33.74 -6.60 -0.46
CA ALA A 319 -32.86 -7.11 0.60
C ALA A 319 -33.61 -7.31 1.93
N LYS A 320 -34.55 -6.43 2.27
CA LYS A 320 -35.42 -6.60 3.45
C LYS A 320 -36.35 -7.80 3.31
N LYS A 321 -36.97 -7.99 2.14
CA LYS A 321 -37.88 -9.10 1.87
C LYS A 321 -37.14 -10.44 1.96
N GLU A 322 -35.99 -10.55 1.31
CA GLU A 322 -35.19 -11.78 1.22
C GLU A 322 -34.23 -11.97 2.41
N LYS A 323 -34.20 -11.01 3.35
CA LYS A 323 -33.32 -10.99 4.54
C LYS A 323 -31.84 -11.16 4.19
N LYS A 324 -31.40 -10.48 3.13
CA LYS A 324 -30.00 -10.48 2.65
C LYS A 324 -29.29 -9.19 3.03
N PHE A 325 -27.96 -9.20 2.97
CA PHE A 325 -27.18 -7.99 3.22
C PHE A 325 -27.27 -7.04 2.03
N LEU A 326 -27.49 -5.76 2.32
CA LEU A 326 -27.41 -4.68 1.34
C LEU A 326 -26.36 -3.69 1.79
N VAL A 327 -25.31 -3.55 0.98
CA VAL A 327 -24.16 -2.71 1.30
C VAL A 327 -23.83 -1.75 0.16
N ASN A 328 -23.24 -0.62 0.52
CA ASN A 328 -22.59 0.27 -0.42
C ASN A 328 -21.29 -0.35 -0.95
N GLN A 329 -20.87 -0.01 -2.17
CA GLN A 329 -19.63 -0.51 -2.78
C GLN A 329 -18.37 -0.37 -1.92
N ARG A 330 -18.34 0.64 -1.02
CA ARG A 330 -17.25 0.82 -0.08
C ARG A 330 -17.00 -0.40 0.81
N TRP A 331 -18.00 -1.24 1.08
CA TRP A 331 -17.80 -2.47 1.84
C TRP A 331 -16.77 -3.40 1.20
N VAL A 332 -16.86 -3.62 -0.12
CA VAL A 332 -15.86 -4.41 -0.88
C VAL A 332 -14.50 -3.72 -0.82
N TYR A 333 -14.45 -2.42 -1.06
CA TYR A 333 -13.19 -1.65 -1.06
C TYR A 333 -12.48 -1.68 0.28
N PHE A 334 -13.18 -1.45 1.39
CA PHE A 334 -12.58 -1.51 2.72
C PHE A 334 -12.19 -2.94 3.10
N SER A 335 -12.97 -3.94 2.68
CA SER A 335 -12.60 -5.35 2.88
C SER A 335 -11.33 -5.72 2.09
N TYR A 336 -11.17 -5.15 0.90
CA TYR A 336 -9.99 -5.32 0.04
C TYR A 336 -8.74 -4.65 0.62
N LEU A 337 -8.84 -3.45 1.18
CA LEU A 337 -7.69 -2.77 1.78
C LEU A 337 -7.28 -3.35 3.14
N LEU A 338 -8.24 -3.88 3.90
CA LEU A 338 -8.01 -4.39 5.25
C LEU A 338 -7.89 -5.92 5.30
N TRP A 339 -7.90 -6.61 4.15
CA TRP A 339 -7.85 -8.08 4.04
C TRP A 339 -8.72 -8.76 5.10
N ASN A 340 -9.91 -8.21 5.30
CA ASN A 340 -10.82 -8.54 6.38
C ASN A 340 -12.24 -8.31 5.91
N ARG A 341 -13.16 -9.24 6.17
CA ARG A 341 -14.58 -9.01 5.88
C ARG A 341 -15.07 -7.95 6.84
N GLU A 342 -15.35 -6.77 6.31
CA GLU A 342 -15.87 -5.68 7.12
C GLU A 342 -17.33 -5.95 7.52
N ASP A 343 -17.74 -5.37 8.64
CA ASP A 343 -19.11 -5.40 9.11
C ASP A 343 -20.03 -4.66 8.11
N GLU A 344 -21.00 -5.40 7.55
CA GLU A 344 -21.95 -4.93 6.55
C GLU A 344 -22.74 -3.71 7.05
N TYR A 345 -23.05 -3.65 8.35
CA TYR A 345 -23.85 -2.56 8.94
C TYR A 345 -23.13 -1.21 8.97
N ARG A 346 -21.81 -1.20 8.79
CA ARG A 346 -21.00 0.04 8.69
C ARG A 346 -21.09 0.69 7.31
N PHE A 347 -21.68 0.00 6.32
CA PHE A 347 -21.75 0.45 4.93
C PHE A 347 -23.18 0.48 4.38
N PRO A 348 -24.13 1.15 5.05
CA PRO A 348 -25.51 1.18 4.59
C PRO A 348 -25.65 1.93 3.26
N VAL A 349 -26.61 1.48 2.43
CA VAL A 349 -27.09 2.24 1.28
C VAL A 349 -28.04 3.33 1.79
N VAL A 350 -27.69 4.59 1.56
CA VAL A 350 -28.47 5.75 2.02
C VAL A 350 -29.21 6.36 0.85
N LEU A 351 -30.52 6.56 1.01
CA LEU A 351 -31.34 7.35 0.10
C LEU A 351 -30.89 8.80 0.20
N LYS A 352 -30.14 9.28 -0.79
CA LYS A 352 -29.79 10.70 -0.91
C LYS A 352 -30.94 11.50 -1.52
#